data_AF-A0AAU8SH01-F1
#
_entry.id   AF-A0AAU8SH01-F1
#
_cell.length_a   1.000
_cell.length_b   1.000
_cell.length_c   1.000
_cell.angle_alpha   90.00
_cell.angle_beta   90.00
_cell.angle_gamma   90.00
#
_symmetry.space_group_name_H-M   'P 1'
#
loop_
_entity.id
_entity.type
_entity.pdbx_description
1 polymer ?
#
loop_
_entity_poly.entity_id
_entity_poly.type
_entity_poly.pdbx_seq_one_letter_code
_entity_poly.pdbx_strand_id
1 'polypeptide(L)'
;MRDPQRWFTSSSGRVEFWLYEADARFGYHPGRCDASIAGLRQQPYIVKQLDKVDPAALRDELRRYCAWDEPELANHDENLSRILWLACADIVDNPQAD
;
A
#
# COMPACT_ATOMS: atom_id res chain seq x y z
N MET A 1 -16.81 2.61 -18.70
CA MET A 1 -15.35 2.85 -18.69
C MET A 1 -14.73 1.84 -17.74
N ARG A 2 -13.54 1.34 -18.03
CA ARG A 2 -12.79 0.47 -17.11
C ARG A 2 -12.10 1.37 -16.09
N ASP A 3 -12.13 0.99 -14.81
CA ASP A 3 -11.45 1.74 -13.76
C ASP A 3 -9.92 1.81 -14.06
N PRO A 4 -9.30 3.00 -14.04
CA PRO A 4 -7.90 3.15 -14.40
C PRO A 4 -6.99 2.46 -13.38
N GLN A 5 -5.87 1.95 -13.88
CA GLN A 5 -4.78 1.46 -13.03
C GLN A 5 -3.83 2.61 -12.72
N ARG A 6 -3.46 2.76 -11.46
CA ARG A 6 -2.52 3.77 -10.98
C ARG A 6 -1.31 3.07 -10.37
N TRP A 7 -0.12 3.55 -10.72
CA TRP A 7 1.14 2.99 -10.22
C TRP A 7 1.55 3.70 -8.94
N PHE A 8 1.91 2.93 -7.92
CA PHE A 8 2.56 3.42 -6.70
C PHE A 8 4.02 3.03 -6.72
N THR A 9 4.89 3.98 -6.40
CA THR A 9 6.32 3.78 -6.17
C THR A 9 6.66 4.39 -4.81
N SER A 10 7.20 3.60 -3.90
CA SER A 10 7.59 4.08 -2.57
C SER A 10 8.70 5.13 -2.68
N SER A 11 8.95 5.90 -1.60
CA SER A 11 9.92 7.00 -1.63
C SER A 11 11.34 6.57 -2.03
N SER A 12 11.75 5.35 -1.67
CA SER A 12 13.03 4.76 -2.07
C SER A 12 13.06 4.10 -3.46
N GLY A 13 11.92 3.99 -4.14
CA GLY A 13 11.78 3.25 -5.40
C GLY A 13 11.94 1.72 -5.28
N ARG A 14 11.94 1.18 -4.05
CA ARG A 14 12.17 -0.26 -3.82
C ARG A 14 10.90 -1.09 -3.72
N VAL A 15 9.76 -0.45 -3.44
CA VAL A 15 8.46 -1.10 -3.41
C VAL A 15 7.58 -0.44 -4.46
N GLU A 16 7.10 -1.24 -5.41
CA GLU A 16 6.32 -0.78 -6.54
C GLU A 16 5.19 -1.77 -6.85
N PHE A 17 3.99 -1.26 -7.05
CA PHE A 17 2.83 -2.04 -7.49
C PHE A 17 1.73 -1.11 -8.00
N TRP A 18 0.72 -1.67 -8.66
CA TRP A 18 -0.43 -0.90 -9.12
C TRP A 18 -1.71 -1.27 -8.37
N LEU A 19 -2.61 -0.29 -8.28
CA LEU A 19 -3.98 -0.45 -7.79
C LEU A 19 -4.97 0.10 -8.82
N TYR A 20 -6.18 -0.43 -8.78
CA TYR A 20 -7.34 0.24 -9.39
C TYR A 20 -7.67 1.49 -8.58
N GLU A 21 -8.01 2.59 -9.24
CA GLU A 21 -8.31 3.86 -8.58
C GLU A 21 -9.49 3.75 -7.60
N ALA A 22 -10.50 2.94 -7.94
CA ALA A 22 -11.61 2.63 -7.03
C ALA A 22 -11.15 1.88 -5.77
N ASP A 23 -10.19 0.96 -5.91
CA ASP A 23 -9.64 0.20 -4.77
C ASP A 23 -8.77 1.11 -3.88
N ALA A 24 -8.00 2.03 -4.46
CA ALA A 24 -7.25 3.04 -3.69
C ALA A 24 -8.19 3.93 -2.86
N ARG A 25 -9.29 4.41 -3.45
CA ARG A 25 -10.33 5.19 -2.73
C ARG A 25 -11.06 4.38 -1.67
N PHE A 26 -11.18 3.06 -1.86
CA PHE A 26 -11.73 2.18 -0.83
C PHE A 26 -10.73 1.96 0.32
N GLY A 27 -9.43 1.91 0.05
CA GLY A 27 -8.38 1.73 1.07
C GLY A 27 -7.98 2.99 1.84
N TYR A 28 -8.31 4.18 1.33
CA TYR A 28 -7.99 5.45 1.95
C TYR A 28 -9.18 6.41 1.92
N HIS A 29 -9.78 6.64 3.08
CA HIS A 29 -10.95 7.49 3.27
C HIS A 29 -11.00 8.06 4.70
N PRO A 30 -11.87 9.05 4.98
CA PRO A 30 -12.07 9.53 6.33
C PRO A 30 -12.49 8.39 7.29
N GLY A 31 -11.91 8.39 8.49
CA GLY A 31 -12.18 7.37 9.53
C GLY A 31 -11.19 6.20 9.52
N ARG A 32 -11.57 5.10 10.16
CA ARG A 32 -10.73 3.89 10.27
C ARG A 32 -10.73 3.12 8.95
N CYS A 33 -9.53 2.83 8.45
CA CYS A 33 -9.34 2.10 7.19
C CYS A 33 -8.94 0.61 7.39
N ASP A 34 -8.78 0.13 8.62
CA ASP A 34 -8.26 -1.22 8.93
C ASP A 34 -9.03 -2.33 8.18
N ALA A 35 -10.37 -2.26 8.20
CA ALA A 35 -11.22 -3.26 7.56
C ALA A 35 -11.14 -3.19 6.02
N SER A 36 -11.02 -1.97 5.47
CA SER A 36 -10.87 -1.76 4.04
C SER A 36 -9.55 -2.33 3.53
N ILE A 37 -8.45 -2.07 4.25
CA ILE A 37 -7.13 -2.63 3.95
C ILE A 37 -7.14 -4.16 4.07
N ALA A 38 -7.75 -4.72 5.11
CA ALA A 38 -7.90 -6.18 5.23
C ALA A 38 -8.70 -6.79 4.06
N GLY A 39 -9.73 -6.11 3.56
CA GLY A 39 -10.48 -6.51 2.37
C GLY A 39 -9.65 -6.44 1.09
N LEU A 40 -8.85 -5.39 0.91
CA LEU A 40 -7.94 -5.26 -0.23
C LEU A 40 -6.82 -6.31 -0.21
N ARG A 41 -6.32 -6.68 0.98
CA ARG A 41 -5.36 -7.78 1.17
C ARG A 41 -5.90 -9.15 0.73
N GLN A 42 -7.20 -9.28 0.44
CA GLN A 42 -7.80 -10.49 -0.11
C GLN A 42 -7.97 -10.45 -1.64
N GLN A 43 -7.75 -9.30 -2.29
CA GLN A 43 -7.90 -9.18 -3.74
C GLN A 43 -6.76 -9.91 -4.45
N PRO A 44 -7.03 -10.90 -5.34
CA PRO A 44 -5.99 -11.74 -5.91
C PRO A 44 -4.89 -10.98 -6.66
N TYR A 45 -5.21 -9.85 -7.27
CA TYR A 45 -4.21 -9.04 -7.99
C TYR A 45 -3.31 -8.24 -7.03
N ILE A 46 -3.82 -7.85 -5.85
CA ILE A 46 -3.05 -7.18 -4.81
C ILE A 46 -2.14 -8.20 -4.13
N VAL A 47 -2.69 -9.35 -3.72
CA VAL A 47 -1.92 -10.46 -3.11
C VAL A 47 -0.72 -10.85 -3.97
N LYS A 48 -0.94 -11.11 -5.27
CA LYS A 48 0.14 -11.49 -6.20
C LYS A 48 1.26 -10.46 -6.34
N GLN A 49 0.97 -9.17 -6.11
CA GLN A 49 1.99 -8.12 -6.15
C GLN A 49 2.71 -8.02 -4.81
N LEU A 50 1.96 -8.04 -3.70
CA LEU A 50 2.50 -7.94 -2.34
C LEU A 50 3.36 -9.15 -1.96
N ASP A 51 3.07 -10.35 -2.47
CA ASP A 51 3.88 -11.56 -2.29
C ASP A 51 5.32 -11.41 -2.86
N LYS A 52 5.55 -10.43 -3.74
CA LYS A 52 6.86 -10.17 -4.36
C LYS A 52 7.66 -9.11 -3.62
N VAL A 53 7.07 -8.45 -2.62
CA VAL A 53 7.72 -7.37 -1.90
C VAL A 53 8.76 -7.95 -0.94
N ASP A 54 10.01 -7.51 -1.08
CA ASP A 54 11.09 -7.97 -0.21
C ASP A 54 10.86 -7.47 1.24
N PRO A 55 10.86 -8.37 2.25
CA PRO A 55 10.58 -7.99 3.63
C PRO A 55 11.58 -6.98 4.22
N ALA A 56 12.87 -7.10 3.89
CA ALA A 56 13.89 -6.21 4.42
C ALA A 56 13.78 -4.81 3.80
N ALA A 57 13.60 -4.74 2.48
CA ALA A 57 13.41 -3.48 1.75
C ALA A 57 12.15 -2.74 2.23
N LEU A 58 11.05 -3.47 2.45
CA LEU A 58 9.82 -2.90 2.97
C LEU A 58 9.97 -2.38 4.40
N ARG A 59 10.60 -3.16 5.28
CA ARG A 59 10.87 -2.73 6.65
C ARG A 59 11.70 -1.44 6.67
N ASP A 60 12.78 -1.40 5.88
CA ASP A 60 13.65 -0.23 5.78
C ASP A 60 12.91 0.99 5.20
N GLU A 61 11.97 0.76 4.28
CA GLU A 61 11.08 1.81 3.77
C GLU A 61 10.18 2.38 4.86
N LEU A 62 9.42 1.54 5.55
CA LEU A 62 8.48 1.99 6.58
C LEU A 62 9.19 2.67 7.75
N ARG A 63 10.41 2.23 8.09
CA ARG A 63 11.24 2.88 9.12
C ARG A 63 11.51 4.36 8.84
N ARG A 64 11.61 4.77 7.57
CA ARG A 64 11.86 6.18 7.18
C ARG A 64 10.72 7.11 7.56
N TYR A 65 9.51 6.59 7.71
CA TYR A 65 8.33 7.38 8.09
C TYR A 65 8.30 7.68 9.60
N CYS A 66 9.13 7.02 10.41
CA CYS A 66 9.18 7.18 11.87
C CYS A 66 7.81 7.00 12.59
N ALA A 67 6.85 6.33 11.94
CA ALA A 67 5.49 6.14 12.44
C ALA A 67 5.31 4.83 13.22
N TRP A 68 6.25 3.90 13.10
CA TRP A 68 6.22 2.58 13.75
C TRP A 68 7.57 2.27 14.38
N ASP A 69 7.55 1.54 15.49
CA ASP A 69 8.77 1.12 16.19
C ASP A 69 9.35 -0.21 15.64
N GLU A 70 10.54 -0.59 16.12
CA GLU A 70 11.23 -1.81 15.68
C GLU A 70 10.40 -3.09 15.90
N PRO A 71 9.77 -3.31 17.09
CA PRO A 71 8.84 -4.43 17.27
C PRO A 71 7.69 -4.46 16.26
N GLU A 72 7.04 -3.33 16.00
CA GLU A 72 5.95 -3.23 15.03
C GLU A 72 6.41 -3.55 13.61
N LEU A 73 7.60 -3.08 13.24
CA LEU A 73 8.22 -3.26 11.94
C LEU A 73 8.81 -4.67 11.74
N ALA A 74 8.92 -5.48 12.79
CA ALA A 74 9.35 -6.87 12.67
C ALA A 74 8.27 -7.78 12.03
N ASN A 75 6.99 -7.37 12.05
CA ASN A 75 5.90 -8.12 11.43
C ASN A 75 5.74 -7.74 9.95
N HIS A 76 6.20 -8.63 9.06
CA HIS A 76 6.11 -8.40 7.62
C HIS A 76 4.68 -8.33 7.10
N ASP A 77 3.75 -9.13 7.62
CA ASP A 77 2.36 -9.13 7.14
C ASP A 77 1.66 -7.78 7.44
N GLU A 78 1.85 -7.26 8.64
CA GLU A 78 1.36 -5.93 9.03
C GLU A 78 2.04 -4.82 8.21
N ASN A 79 3.33 -4.97 7.90
CA ASN A 79 4.04 -4.04 7.02
C ASN A 79 3.44 -4.00 5.62
N LEU A 80 2.95 -5.13 5.09
CA LEU A 80 2.28 -5.15 3.80
C LEU A 80 0.93 -4.40 3.85
N SER A 81 0.21 -4.45 4.99
CA SER A 81 -0.99 -3.63 5.20
C SER A 81 -0.65 -2.14 5.26
N ARG A 82 0.44 -1.77 5.96
CA ARG A 82 0.92 -0.38 6.07
C ARG A 82 1.28 0.22 4.72
N ILE A 83 2.08 -0.48 3.90
CA ILE A 83 2.47 0.02 2.58
C ILE A 83 1.31 0.05 1.60
N LEU A 84 0.36 -0.89 1.71
CA LEU A 84 -0.87 -0.85 0.92
C LEU A 84 -1.70 0.39 1.26
N TRP A 85 -1.82 0.74 2.54
CA TRP A 85 -2.51 1.95 2.98
C TRP A 85 -1.81 3.23 2.47
N LEU A 86 -0.47 3.29 2.57
CA LEU A 86 0.31 4.41 2.03
C LEU A 86 0.15 4.54 0.51
N ALA A 87 0.10 3.43 -0.23
CA ALA A 87 -0.13 3.44 -1.67
C ALA A 87 -1.53 3.94 -2.03
N CYS A 88 -2.55 3.54 -1.25
CA CYS A 88 -3.91 4.07 -1.42
C CYS A 88 -3.94 5.58 -1.20
N ALA A 89 -3.27 6.07 -0.13
CA ALA A 89 -3.18 7.49 0.17
C ALA A 89 -2.50 8.27 -0.97
N ASP A 90 -1.35 7.80 -1.44
CA ASP A 90 -0.60 8.44 -2.53
C ASP A 90 -1.45 8.56 -3.81
N ILE A 91 -2.14 7.49 -4.21
CA ILE A 91 -2.98 7.50 -5.42
C ILE A 91 -4.18 8.45 -5.27
N VAL A 92 -4.79 8.51 -4.08
CA VAL A 92 -5.96 9.37 -3.82
C VAL A 92 -5.55 10.84 -3.75
N ASP A 93 -4.44 11.16 -3.08
CA ASP A 93 -3.98 12.53 -2.87
C ASP A 93 -3.22 13.08 -4.09
N ASN A 94 -2.61 12.20 -4.91
CA ASN A 94 -1.86 12.54 -6.13
C ASN A 94 -2.45 11.85 -7.37
N PRO A 95 -3.67 12.20 -7.81
CA PRO A 95 -4.28 11.59 -8.98
C PRO A 95 -3.42 11.83 -10.23
N GLN A 96 -3.00 10.74 -10.89
CA GLN A 96 -2.23 10.82 -12.13
C GLN A 96 -3.15 11.27 -13.27
N ALA A 97 -2.67 12.17 -14.13
CA ALA A 97 -3.38 12.52 -15.35
C ALA A 97 -3.33 11.34 -16.34
N ASP A 98 -4.43 11.13 -17.07
CA ASP A 98 -4.56 10.06 -18.07
C ASP A 98 -3.76 10.33 -19.37
#